data_AF-A0A448ZPM9-F1
#
_entry.id   AF-A0A448ZPM9-F1
#
_cell.length_a   1.000
_cell.length_b   1.000
_cell.length_c   1.000
_cell.angle_alpha   90.00
_cell.angle_beta   90.00
_cell.angle_gamma   90.00
#
_symmetry.space_group_name_H-M   'P 1'
#
loop_
_entity.id
_entity.type
_entity.pdbx_description
1 polymer ?
#
loop_
_entity_poly.entity_id
_entity_poly.type
_entity_poly.pdbx_seq_one_letter_code
_entity_poly.pdbx_strand_id
1 'polypeptide(L)'
;MAYRSFLRLAIFCVASLHFHQYCVTRAEDPLQQRQQRQQQQQEEEEEERHASQHSPSDAATAAKITKFHNRKIKVDLYYMPQCPGCRQLITSSFNEAFHTPGFSNMADVTFIPYSDGRIDTGSDSSTKRIFSHTLESCALHFIGIGGADGFETNGTNGLTMHKKHEHQELQFRYIDCIDHYPSYQHSAATVDVECAKAIGLSEATVTRIESCASSQEGHRLAERYVKQVHSITNPRITYFPWTMVDNVHDKDTEERIWNSLFEHVCSIYSGPLRSLHCQAPGDMNGTDDEDDYVYGKDDDEDEEEL
;
A
#
# COMPACT_ATOMS: atom_id res chain seq x y z
N MET A 1 -73.75 -36.72 -28.95
CA MET A 1 -73.54 -36.58 -27.49
C MET A 1 -72.05 -36.29 -27.31
N ALA A 2 -71.68 -35.08 -26.88
CA ALA A 2 -71.52 -34.66 -25.47
C ALA A 2 -70.09 -35.01 -24.97
N TYR A 3 -69.15 -34.05 -25.00
CA TYR A 3 -68.86 -33.01 -23.96
C TYR A 3 -67.85 -33.52 -22.91
N ARG A 4 -66.62 -32.96 -22.85
CA ARG A 4 -66.16 -31.83 -21.97
C ARG A 4 -65.93 -32.27 -20.51
N SER A 5 -65.10 -31.65 -19.66
CA SER A 5 -64.25 -30.42 -19.67
C SER A 5 -63.24 -30.56 -18.50
N PHE A 6 -62.19 -29.75 -18.23
CA PHE A 6 -61.54 -28.52 -18.78
C PHE A 6 -59.99 -28.79 -18.73
N LEU A 7 -59.01 -28.05 -19.27
CA LEU A 7 -58.72 -26.61 -19.54
C LEU A 7 -58.40 -25.72 -18.32
N ARG A 8 -57.12 -25.32 -18.17
CA ARG A 8 -56.71 -23.95 -17.77
C ARG A 8 -55.21 -23.72 -18.02
N LEU A 9 -54.87 -23.21 -19.22
CA LEU A 9 -53.70 -22.34 -19.36
C LEU A 9 -54.05 -20.98 -18.76
N ALA A 10 -53.10 -20.33 -18.07
CA ALA A 10 -53.17 -18.93 -17.70
C ALA A 10 -52.26 -18.12 -18.64
N ILE A 11 -52.78 -17.74 -19.81
CA ILE A 11 -52.08 -16.82 -20.72
C ILE A 11 -52.38 -15.39 -20.25
N PHE A 12 -51.39 -14.73 -19.66
CA PHE A 12 -51.38 -13.26 -19.53
C PHE A 12 -50.45 -12.69 -20.60
N CYS A 13 -51.01 -12.42 -21.77
CA CYS A 13 -50.36 -11.67 -22.83
C CYS A 13 -51.18 -10.38 -23.04
N VAL A 14 -50.83 -9.32 -22.29
CA VAL A 14 -51.40 -7.99 -22.48
C VAL A 14 -50.67 -7.35 -23.66
N ALA A 15 -51.41 -7.06 -24.73
CA ALA A 15 -50.83 -6.47 -25.92
C ALA A 15 -50.54 -4.98 -25.74
N SER A 16 -49.27 -4.60 -25.89
CA SER A 16 -48.78 -3.26 -26.24
C SER A 16 -47.46 -3.40 -26.99
N LEU A 17 -47.16 -2.49 -27.91
CA LEU A 17 -46.07 -2.67 -28.88
C LEU A 17 -44.70 -2.20 -28.37
N HIS A 18 -43.66 -2.79 -28.97
CA HIS A 18 -42.24 -2.39 -29.02
C HIS A 18 -41.31 -2.74 -27.84
N PHE A 19 -40.09 -3.15 -28.22
CA PHE A 19 -38.87 -3.36 -27.42
C PHE A 19 -38.92 -4.35 -26.23
N HIS A 20 -38.51 -5.61 -26.47
CA HIS A 20 -37.37 -6.30 -25.80
C HIS A 20 -37.10 -7.63 -26.55
N GLN A 21 -35.87 -8.03 -26.89
CA GLN A 21 -34.70 -8.45 -26.08
C GLN A 21 -34.69 -9.98 -25.83
N TYR A 22 -33.65 -10.63 -26.36
CA TYR A 22 -33.10 -11.96 -26.06
C TYR A 22 -33.87 -12.94 -25.15
N CYS A 23 -34.20 -14.10 -25.72
CA CYS A 23 -34.16 -15.40 -25.05
C CYS A 23 -33.77 -16.50 -26.05
N VAL A 24 -32.47 -16.81 -26.14
CA VAL A 24 -31.94 -17.93 -26.94
C VAL A 24 -31.09 -18.81 -26.04
N THR A 25 -31.70 -19.86 -25.48
CA THR A 25 -30.98 -20.96 -24.83
C THR A 25 -30.32 -21.83 -25.89
N ARG A 26 -29.11 -21.43 -26.32
CA ARG A 26 -28.32 -22.20 -27.27
C ARG A 26 -27.73 -23.43 -26.58
N ALA A 27 -28.33 -24.60 -26.83
CA ALA A 27 -27.65 -25.87 -26.53
C ALA A 27 -26.36 -25.95 -27.36
N GLU A 28 -25.25 -26.27 -26.71
CA GLU A 28 -23.95 -26.40 -27.37
C GLU A 28 -23.90 -27.67 -28.24
N ASP A 29 -23.12 -27.62 -29.32
CA ASP A 29 -22.96 -28.77 -30.21
C ASP A 29 -22.13 -29.87 -29.52
N PRO A 30 -22.63 -31.12 -29.42
CA PRO A 30 -21.88 -32.25 -28.87
C PRO A 30 -20.52 -32.52 -29.55
N LEU A 31 -20.31 -32.08 -30.80
CA LEU A 31 -19.00 -32.10 -31.46
C LEU A 31 -18.07 -31.02 -30.92
N GLN A 32 -18.54 -29.78 -30.81
CA GLN A 32 -17.75 -28.66 -30.26
C GLN A 32 -17.33 -28.94 -28.82
N GLN A 33 -18.23 -29.51 -28.02
CA GLN A 33 -17.94 -29.90 -26.63
C GLN A 33 -17.01 -31.12 -26.52
N ARG A 34 -16.88 -31.95 -27.57
CA ARG A 34 -15.83 -33.00 -27.65
C ARG A 34 -14.48 -32.39 -28.01
N GLN A 35 -14.43 -31.44 -28.93
CA GLN A 35 -13.20 -30.73 -29.30
C GLN A 35 -12.61 -29.95 -28.11
N GLN A 36 -13.43 -29.23 -27.35
CA GLN A 36 -13.00 -28.54 -26.13
C GLN A 36 -12.37 -29.50 -25.11
N ARG A 37 -13.00 -30.65 -24.83
CA ARG A 37 -12.43 -31.67 -23.93
C ARG A 37 -11.13 -32.28 -24.46
N GLN A 38 -10.96 -32.40 -25.78
CA GLN A 38 -9.72 -32.86 -26.38
C GLN A 38 -8.61 -31.82 -26.32
N GLN A 39 -8.92 -30.52 -26.43
CA GLN A 39 -7.94 -29.46 -26.19
C GLN A 39 -7.52 -29.40 -24.72
N GLN A 40 -8.49 -29.43 -23.79
CA GLN A 40 -8.20 -29.45 -22.35
C GLN A 40 -7.31 -30.64 -21.96
N GLN A 41 -7.57 -31.83 -22.50
CA GLN A 41 -6.70 -33.00 -22.27
C GLN A 41 -5.30 -32.86 -22.88
N GLN A 42 -5.15 -32.16 -24.01
CA GLN A 42 -3.84 -31.87 -24.60
C GLN A 42 -3.07 -30.80 -23.82
N GLU A 43 -3.77 -29.79 -23.30
CA GLU A 43 -3.24 -28.75 -22.41
C GLU A 43 -2.80 -29.35 -21.07
N GLU A 44 -3.62 -30.21 -20.45
CA GLU A 44 -3.28 -30.97 -19.23
C GLU A 44 -2.05 -31.87 -19.44
N GLU A 45 -1.99 -32.64 -20.54
CA GLU A 45 -0.80 -33.45 -20.86
C GLU A 45 0.46 -32.60 -21.15
N GLU A 46 0.32 -31.38 -21.68
CA GLU A 46 1.44 -30.48 -21.95
C GLU A 46 1.94 -29.78 -20.67
N GLU A 47 1.03 -29.45 -19.74
CA GLU A 47 1.37 -28.98 -18.39
C GLU A 47 2.09 -30.07 -17.58
N GLU A 48 1.61 -31.32 -17.59
CA GLU A 48 2.33 -32.46 -16.97
C GLU A 48 3.72 -32.66 -17.60
N ARG A 49 3.85 -32.53 -18.93
CA ARG A 49 5.15 -32.60 -19.63
C ARG A 49 6.10 -31.46 -19.24
N HIS A 50 5.59 -30.25 -18.97
CA HIS A 50 6.41 -29.13 -18.48
C HIS A 50 6.77 -29.26 -16.98
N ALA A 51 5.87 -29.76 -16.15
CA ALA A 51 6.15 -30.08 -14.75
C ALA A 51 7.25 -31.17 -14.63
N SER A 52 7.22 -32.18 -15.51
CA SER A 52 8.21 -33.27 -15.58
C SER A 52 9.61 -32.83 -16.04
N GLN A 53 9.76 -31.63 -16.62
CA GLN A 53 11.07 -31.12 -17.09
C GLN A 53 11.88 -30.38 -16.02
N HIS A 54 11.28 -30.01 -14.88
CA HIS A 54 11.96 -29.26 -13.83
C HIS A 54 12.64 -30.18 -12.81
N SER A 55 13.89 -29.88 -12.43
CA SER A 55 14.62 -30.72 -11.49
C SER A 55 13.98 -30.65 -10.09
N PRO A 56 13.96 -31.75 -9.30
CA PRO A 56 13.57 -31.69 -7.89
C PRO A 56 14.47 -30.73 -7.07
N SER A 57 15.67 -30.39 -7.56
CA SER A 57 16.50 -29.29 -7.08
C SER A 57 15.78 -27.94 -7.11
N ASP A 58 15.10 -27.65 -8.21
CA ASP A 58 14.60 -26.33 -8.55
C ASP A 58 13.27 -26.09 -7.84
N ALA A 59 12.40 -27.10 -7.81
CA ALA A 59 11.21 -27.12 -6.96
C ALA A 59 11.56 -26.97 -5.46
N ALA A 60 12.59 -27.67 -4.97
CA ALA A 60 13.04 -27.53 -3.59
C ALA A 60 13.69 -26.16 -3.29
N THR A 61 14.32 -25.54 -4.28
CA THR A 61 14.89 -24.19 -4.18
C THR A 61 13.81 -23.12 -4.19
N ALA A 62 12.83 -23.23 -5.10
CA ALA A 62 11.64 -22.37 -5.13
C ALA A 62 10.86 -22.45 -3.81
N ALA A 63 10.58 -23.66 -3.31
CA ALA A 63 9.87 -23.87 -2.04
C ALA A 63 10.65 -23.32 -0.82
N LYS A 64 11.99 -23.39 -0.83
CA LYS A 64 12.82 -22.69 0.16
C LYS A 64 12.65 -21.17 0.06
N ILE A 65 12.70 -20.61 -1.15
CA ILE A 65 12.52 -19.16 -1.39
C ILE A 65 11.13 -18.69 -0.92
N THR A 66 10.04 -19.41 -1.21
CA THR A 66 8.69 -19.07 -0.71
C THR A 66 8.65 -19.12 0.82
N LYS A 67 9.24 -20.15 1.44
CA LYS A 67 9.32 -20.26 2.90
C LYS A 67 10.20 -19.17 3.54
N PHE A 68 11.19 -18.66 2.82
CA PHE A 68 12.05 -17.56 3.29
C PHE A 68 11.44 -16.18 3.08
N HIS A 69 10.64 -15.96 2.03
CA HIS A 69 9.85 -14.73 1.88
C HIS A 69 8.86 -14.56 3.03
N ASN A 70 8.32 -15.67 3.56
CA ASN A 70 7.46 -15.69 4.74
C ASN A 70 8.21 -15.42 6.08
N ARG A 71 9.35 -14.70 6.02
CA ARG A 71 10.16 -14.22 7.15
C ARG A 71 10.60 -12.75 7.00
N LYS A 72 9.96 -11.97 6.13
CA LYS A 72 10.05 -10.50 6.18
C LYS A 72 9.45 -10.01 7.51
N ILE A 73 10.05 -8.97 8.07
CA ILE A 73 9.49 -8.22 9.20
C ILE A 73 8.30 -7.41 8.68
N LYS A 74 7.15 -7.48 9.35
CA LYS A 74 6.02 -6.57 9.05
C LYS A 74 6.16 -5.31 9.88
N VAL A 75 6.08 -4.15 9.24
CA VAL A 75 6.12 -2.84 9.90
C VAL A 75 4.89 -2.04 9.49
N ASP A 76 3.93 -1.90 10.40
CA ASP A 76 2.74 -1.08 10.17
C ASP A 76 2.97 0.32 10.78
N LEU A 77 3.05 1.34 9.91
CA LEU A 77 3.08 2.75 10.32
C LEU A 77 1.66 3.31 10.32
N TYR A 78 1.14 3.56 11.52
CA TYR A 78 -0.07 4.32 11.74
C TYR A 78 0.30 5.79 11.91
N TYR A 79 -0.21 6.67 11.06
CA TYR A 79 0.16 8.08 11.05
C TYR A 79 -1.04 8.97 10.73
N MET A 80 -0.93 10.25 11.07
CA MET A 80 -1.86 11.28 10.61
C MET A 80 -1.16 12.10 9.53
N PRO A 81 -1.80 12.35 8.36
CA PRO A 81 -1.32 13.28 7.35
C PRO A 81 -0.77 14.57 7.96
N GLN A 82 0.45 14.97 7.57
CA GLN A 82 1.07 16.23 7.97
C GLN A 82 1.26 16.45 9.49
N CYS A 83 1.03 15.45 10.36
CA CYS A 83 1.26 15.61 11.79
C CYS A 83 2.77 15.81 12.06
N PRO A 84 3.21 16.74 12.94
CA PRO A 84 4.62 17.12 13.03
C PRO A 84 5.58 15.95 13.28
N GLY A 85 5.25 15.06 14.22
CA GLY A 85 6.03 13.84 14.46
C GLY A 85 5.90 12.80 13.34
N CYS A 86 4.76 12.76 12.65
CA CYS A 86 4.53 11.84 11.53
C CYS A 86 5.47 12.20 10.38
N ARG A 87 5.47 13.49 10.00
CA ARG A 87 6.40 14.07 9.02
C ARG A 87 7.84 13.77 9.39
N GLN A 88 8.22 14.07 10.64
CA GLN A 88 9.59 13.84 11.13
C GLN A 88 10.03 12.38 10.97
N LEU A 89 9.21 11.41 11.43
CA LEU A 89 9.54 9.99 11.33
C LEU A 89 9.61 9.49 9.88
N ILE A 90 8.72 10.01 9.01
CA ILE A 90 8.66 9.69 7.59
C ILE A 90 9.90 10.21 6.85
N THR A 91 10.22 11.50 7.01
CA THR A 91 11.32 12.17 6.29
C THR A 91 12.71 11.96 6.91
N SER A 92 12.83 11.21 8.02
CA SER A 92 14.14 10.77 8.57
C SER A 92 14.32 9.25 8.48
N SER A 93 13.91 8.51 9.50
CA SER A 93 14.21 7.08 9.68
C SER A 93 13.57 6.20 8.59
N PHE A 94 12.35 6.49 8.17
CA PHE A 94 11.74 5.77 7.04
C PHE A 94 12.42 6.17 5.71
N ASN A 95 12.75 7.44 5.51
CA ASN A 95 13.49 7.91 4.32
C ASN A 95 14.86 7.23 4.19
N GLU A 96 15.65 7.17 5.26
CA GLU A 96 16.91 6.43 5.33
C GLU A 96 16.71 4.96 4.95
N ALA A 97 15.72 4.29 5.54
CA ALA A 97 15.46 2.88 5.31
C ALA A 97 15.06 2.59 3.86
N PHE A 98 14.12 3.35 3.29
CA PHE A 98 13.67 3.16 1.91
C PHE A 98 14.73 3.54 0.86
N HIS A 99 15.65 4.46 1.16
CA HIS A 99 16.80 4.75 0.30
C HIS A 99 17.97 3.78 0.49
N THR A 100 17.98 2.94 1.53
CA THR A 100 19.07 1.99 1.78
C THR A 100 18.90 0.68 0.98
N PRO A 101 19.87 0.31 0.11
CA PRO A 101 19.72 -0.85 -0.77
C PRO A 101 19.40 -2.16 -0.05
N GLY A 102 18.33 -2.82 -0.49
CA GLY A 102 17.90 -4.11 0.03
C GLY A 102 17.00 -4.07 1.27
N PHE A 103 16.63 -2.89 1.79
CA PHE A 103 15.64 -2.78 2.87
C PHE A 103 14.32 -3.50 2.55
N SER A 104 13.75 -3.28 1.36
CA SER A 104 12.53 -3.96 0.88
C SER A 104 12.64 -5.49 0.80
N ASN A 105 13.83 -6.09 0.83
CA ASN A 105 13.99 -7.55 0.91
C ASN A 105 13.81 -8.08 2.35
N MET A 106 13.96 -7.21 3.34
CA MET A 106 13.89 -7.54 4.77
C MET A 106 12.55 -7.17 5.40
N ALA A 107 11.95 -6.06 4.98
CA ALA A 107 10.67 -5.57 5.49
C ALA A 107 9.54 -5.62 4.45
N ASP A 108 8.33 -5.85 4.93
CA ASP A 108 7.07 -5.45 4.29
C ASP A 108 6.49 -4.30 5.12
N VAL A 109 6.34 -3.11 4.52
CA VAL A 109 5.83 -1.92 5.24
C VAL A 109 4.39 -1.63 4.83
N THR A 110 3.52 -1.38 5.80
CA THR A 110 2.15 -0.90 5.58
C THR A 110 2.03 0.54 6.03
N PHE A 111 1.42 1.39 5.21
CA PHE A 111 1.08 2.78 5.56
C PHE A 111 -0.42 2.89 5.87
N ILE A 112 -0.76 3.40 7.06
CA ILE A 112 -2.13 3.55 7.56
C ILE A 112 -2.41 5.03 7.87
N PRO A 113 -2.93 5.82 6.91
CA PRO A 113 -3.32 7.20 7.15
C PRO A 113 -4.61 7.27 7.98
N TYR A 114 -4.56 8.02 9.07
CA TYR A 114 -5.67 8.25 9.98
C TYR A 114 -6.12 9.71 10.01
N SER A 115 -7.42 9.91 10.26
CA SER A 115 -7.96 11.16 10.79
C SER A 115 -9.12 10.80 11.71
N ASP A 116 -9.38 11.63 12.73
CA ASP A 116 -10.49 11.41 13.66
C ASP A 116 -11.88 11.79 13.08
N GLY A 117 -11.92 12.21 11.81
CA GLY A 117 -13.14 12.59 11.12
C GLY A 117 -13.71 13.95 11.54
N ARG A 118 -13.03 14.73 12.39
CA ARG A 118 -13.48 16.09 12.77
C ARG A 118 -13.19 17.16 11.70
N ILE A 119 -12.66 16.76 10.56
CA ILE A 119 -12.52 17.59 9.37
C ILE A 119 -13.89 17.69 8.66
N ASP A 120 -14.64 18.69 9.11
CA ASP A 120 -15.73 19.41 8.43
C ASP A 120 -17.15 18.82 8.38
N THR A 121 -17.91 19.19 9.42
CA THR A 121 -19.29 19.67 9.27
C THR A 121 -19.38 21.19 8.96
N GLY A 122 -18.23 21.83 8.67
CA GLY A 122 -18.14 23.24 8.28
C GLY A 122 -18.42 23.46 6.79
N SER A 123 -19.01 24.60 6.44
CA SER A 123 -19.55 24.87 5.09
C SER A 123 -18.52 25.31 4.04
N ASP A 124 -17.29 24.80 4.11
CA ASP A 124 -16.19 25.15 3.18
C ASP A 124 -15.41 23.88 2.76
N SER A 125 -16.15 22.93 2.20
CA SER A 125 -15.78 21.51 2.02
C SER A 125 -14.81 21.23 0.86
N SER A 126 -14.34 22.26 0.16
CA SER A 126 -13.29 22.17 -0.86
C SER A 126 -11.89 22.22 -0.24
N THR A 127 -11.62 23.17 0.65
CA THR A 127 -10.24 23.58 0.98
C THR A 127 -9.59 22.70 2.04
N LYS A 128 -10.32 22.30 3.09
CA LYS A 128 -9.78 21.42 4.16
C LYS A 128 -9.80 19.92 3.81
N ARG A 129 -10.46 19.56 2.72
CA ARG A 129 -10.46 18.22 2.11
C ARG A 129 -9.07 17.80 1.59
N ILE A 130 -8.18 18.77 1.41
CA ILE A 130 -7.03 18.66 0.53
C ILE A 130 -5.84 17.94 1.20
N PHE A 131 -5.46 18.27 2.45
CA PHE A 131 -4.60 17.40 3.28
C PHE A 131 -5.45 16.38 4.08
N SER A 132 -6.38 15.69 3.42
CA SER A 132 -7.20 14.68 4.08
C SER A 132 -6.58 13.30 3.93
N HIS A 133 -6.65 12.50 5.00
CA HIS A 133 -6.50 11.04 4.98
C HIS A 133 -7.25 10.36 3.82
N THR A 134 -8.34 10.95 3.32
CA THR A 134 -9.10 10.47 2.14
C THR A 134 -8.29 10.50 0.85
N LEU A 135 -7.44 11.51 0.65
CA LEU A 135 -6.60 11.63 -0.55
C LEU A 135 -5.49 10.58 -0.53
N GLU A 136 -4.74 10.53 0.58
CA GLU A 136 -3.71 9.51 0.77
C GLU A 136 -4.28 8.08 0.76
N SER A 137 -5.49 7.85 1.33
CA SER A 137 -6.15 6.55 1.24
C SER A 137 -6.43 6.14 -0.22
N CYS A 138 -6.74 7.09 -1.10
CA CYS A 138 -6.88 6.83 -2.53
C CYS A 138 -5.52 6.58 -3.19
N ALA A 139 -4.53 7.44 -2.94
CA ALA A 139 -3.19 7.30 -3.51
C ALA A 139 -2.53 5.97 -3.13
N LEU A 140 -2.47 5.65 -1.83
CA LEU A 140 -1.94 4.38 -1.35
C LEU A 140 -2.72 3.19 -1.91
N HIS A 141 -4.03 3.31 -2.14
CA HIS A 141 -4.79 2.25 -2.80
C HIS A 141 -4.39 2.08 -4.27
N PHE A 142 -4.38 3.13 -5.08
CA PHE A 142 -4.09 3.01 -6.52
C PHE A 142 -2.63 2.70 -6.81
N ILE A 143 -1.68 3.29 -6.07
CA ILE A 143 -0.27 2.88 -6.13
C ILE A 143 -0.14 1.42 -5.69
N GLY A 144 -0.81 1.03 -4.59
CA GLY A 144 -0.77 -0.31 -4.02
C GLY A 144 -1.35 -1.43 -4.90
N ILE A 145 -2.16 -1.10 -5.92
CA ILE A 145 -2.68 -2.05 -6.93
C ILE A 145 -2.02 -1.90 -8.32
N GLY A 146 -1.03 -1.03 -8.48
CA GLY A 146 -0.28 -0.90 -9.75
C GLY A 146 -0.83 0.13 -10.74
N GLY A 147 -1.57 1.13 -10.26
CA GLY A 147 -2.12 2.23 -11.07
C GLY A 147 -3.35 1.85 -11.89
N ALA A 148 -3.86 2.81 -12.67
CA ALA A 148 -5.01 2.60 -13.58
C ALA A 148 -4.70 1.63 -14.73
N ASP A 149 -3.42 1.39 -14.99
CA ASP A 149 -2.90 0.47 -15.99
C ASP A 149 -2.92 -1.01 -15.50
N GLY A 150 -3.14 -1.22 -14.20
CA GLY A 150 -3.30 -2.54 -13.55
C GLY A 150 -4.74 -3.09 -13.63
N PHE A 151 -5.18 -3.54 -14.81
CA PHE A 151 -6.43 -4.29 -14.92
C PHE A 151 -6.30 -5.70 -14.31
N GLU A 152 -6.61 -5.83 -13.02
CA GLU A 152 -6.90 -7.14 -12.41
C GLU A 152 -7.88 -7.02 -11.23
N THR A 153 -9.11 -6.58 -11.52
CA THR A 153 -10.20 -6.57 -10.55
C THR A 153 -10.71 -7.99 -10.28
N ASN A 154 -10.21 -8.64 -9.23
CA ASN A 154 -11.01 -9.46 -8.30
C ASN A 154 -10.16 -9.88 -7.08
N GLY A 155 -10.73 -9.80 -5.88
CA GLY A 155 -9.95 -9.89 -4.65
C GLY A 155 -9.62 -11.31 -4.20
N THR A 156 -8.43 -11.81 -4.53
CA THR A 156 -7.68 -12.82 -3.74
C THR A 156 -6.18 -12.81 -4.07
N ASN A 157 -5.33 -12.68 -3.04
CA ASN A 157 -4.02 -13.34 -2.90
C ASN A 157 -3.18 -13.56 -4.19
N GLY A 158 -2.78 -12.50 -4.91
CA GLY A 158 -2.14 -12.65 -6.24
C GLY A 158 -0.98 -11.71 -6.62
N LEU A 159 -0.51 -10.82 -5.73
CA LEU A 159 0.63 -9.96 -6.05
C LEU A 159 1.94 -10.77 -6.18
N THR A 160 2.51 -10.81 -7.39
CA THR A 160 3.87 -11.33 -7.60
C THR A 160 4.88 -10.46 -6.87
N MET A 161 5.86 -11.08 -6.19
CA MET A 161 6.65 -10.39 -5.15
C MET A 161 7.39 -9.13 -5.63
N HIS A 162 7.87 -9.12 -6.89
CA HIS A 162 8.46 -7.93 -7.51
C HIS A 162 7.54 -6.70 -7.45
N LYS A 163 6.28 -6.86 -7.88
CA LYS A 163 5.27 -5.80 -7.81
C LYS A 163 5.05 -5.30 -6.39
N LYS A 164 5.08 -6.18 -5.37
CA LYS A 164 4.90 -5.73 -3.98
C LYS A 164 6.02 -4.79 -3.51
N HIS A 165 7.27 -5.07 -3.89
CA HIS A 165 8.41 -4.21 -3.55
C HIS A 165 8.27 -2.84 -4.23
N GLU A 166 8.03 -2.85 -5.54
CA GLU A 166 7.79 -1.65 -6.36
C GLU A 166 6.62 -0.81 -5.82
N HIS A 167 5.52 -1.45 -5.41
CA HIS A 167 4.34 -0.78 -4.88
C HIS A 167 4.61 -0.12 -3.51
N GLN A 168 5.29 -0.78 -2.56
CA GLN A 168 5.59 -0.17 -1.25
C GLN A 168 6.60 0.98 -1.37
N GLU A 169 7.56 0.88 -2.30
CA GLU A 169 8.54 1.93 -2.58
C GLU A 169 7.89 3.15 -3.26
N LEU A 170 6.96 2.95 -4.19
CA LEU A 170 6.15 4.04 -4.76
C LEU A 170 5.19 4.67 -3.74
N GLN A 171 4.59 3.87 -2.86
CA GLN A 171 3.76 4.37 -1.75
C GLN A 171 4.60 5.24 -0.80
N PHE A 172 5.80 4.79 -0.42
CA PHE A 172 6.69 5.59 0.42
C PHE A 172 7.10 6.90 -0.26
N ARG A 173 7.63 6.84 -1.50
CA ARG A 173 8.06 8.03 -2.25
C ARG A 173 6.95 9.06 -2.43
N TYR A 174 5.69 8.62 -2.51
CA TYR A 174 4.51 9.50 -2.53
C TYR A 174 4.32 10.24 -1.20
N ILE A 175 4.27 9.52 -0.06
CA ILE A 175 4.06 10.13 1.27
C ILE A 175 5.25 11.02 1.64
N ASP A 176 6.47 10.53 1.44
CA ASP A 176 7.71 11.26 1.75
C ASP A 176 7.78 12.60 1.01
N CYS A 177 7.45 12.61 -0.28
CA CYS A 177 7.34 13.85 -1.05
C CYS A 177 6.31 14.80 -0.43
N ILE A 178 5.10 14.35 -0.13
CA ILE A 178 4.05 15.18 0.48
C ILE A 178 4.49 15.73 1.84
N ASP A 179 5.10 14.91 2.69
CA ASP A 179 5.51 15.31 4.03
C ASP A 179 6.76 16.20 4.06
N HIS A 180 7.50 16.35 2.96
CA HIS A 180 8.45 17.46 2.80
C HIS A 180 7.74 18.83 2.66
N TYR A 181 6.57 18.91 2.01
CA TYR A 181 5.84 20.17 1.82
C TYR A 181 4.91 20.50 3.00
N PRO A 182 5.16 21.57 3.77
CA PRO A 182 4.31 21.93 4.89
C PRO A 182 2.95 22.50 4.44
N SER A 183 1.88 21.90 4.95
CA SER A 183 0.48 22.21 4.64
C SER A 183 0.00 23.65 4.88
N TYR A 184 0.73 24.45 5.62
CA TYR A 184 0.44 25.88 5.82
C TYR A 184 1.10 26.79 4.77
N GLN A 185 1.93 26.26 3.87
CA GLN A 185 2.60 27.01 2.78
C GLN A 185 2.08 26.63 1.39
N HIS A 186 1.51 25.43 1.21
CA HIS A 186 1.10 24.90 -0.10
C HIS A 186 -0.34 24.37 -0.10
N SER A 187 -0.99 24.40 -1.27
CA SER A 187 -2.22 23.63 -1.51
C SER A 187 -1.86 22.16 -1.77
N ALA A 188 -2.36 21.20 -0.98
CA ALA A 188 -2.08 19.79 -1.28
C ALA A 188 -2.65 19.30 -2.62
N ALA A 189 -3.63 19.99 -3.23
CA ALA A 189 -4.09 19.62 -4.57
C ALA A 189 -3.02 19.94 -5.63
N THR A 190 -2.11 20.87 -5.31
CA THR A 190 -0.89 21.13 -6.07
C THR A 190 0.19 20.11 -5.69
N VAL A 191 0.46 19.93 -4.38
CA VAL A 191 1.51 19.01 -3.89
C VAL A 191 1.26 17.55 -4.29
N ASP A 192 0.04 17.03 -4.16
CA ASP A 192 -0.35 15.67 -4.55
C ASP A 192 -0.05 15.42 -6.04
N VAL A 193 -0.52 16.32 -6.90
CA VAL A 193 -0.31 16.24 -8.35
C VAL A 193 1.16 16.40 -8.73
N GLU A 194 1.91 17.25 -8.02
CA GLU A 194 3.36 17.42 -8.21
C GLU A 194 4.15 16.18 -7.75
N CYS A 195 3.88 15.65 -6.55
CA CYS A 195 4.51 14.46 -6.00
C CYS A 195 4.17 13.20 -6.81
N ALA A 196 2.90 13.00 -7.17
CA ALA A 196 2.48 11.88 -8.02
C ALA A 196 3.18 11.89 -9.39
N LYS A 197 3.41 13.08 -9.98
CA LYS A 197 4.21 13.24 -11.20
C LYS A 197 5.70 13.02 -10.95
N ALA A 198 6.25 13.54 -9.86
CA ALA A 198 7.66 13.41 -9.50
C ALA A 198 8.08 11.95 -9.24
N ILE A 199 7.20 11.11 -8.71
CA ILE A 199 7.47 9.68 -8.53
C ILE A 199 7.27 8.84 -9.80
N GLY A 200 6.56 9.39 -10.80
CA GLY A 200 6.36 8.79 -12.13
C GLY A 200 4.99 8.14 -12.37
N LEU A 201 3.93 8.50 -11.65
CA LEU A 201 2.59 7.93 -11.89
C LEU A 201 2.00 8.38 -13.24
N SER A 202 1.28 7.47 -13.91
CA SER A 202 0.57 7.77 -15.15
C SER A 202 -0.55 8.80 -14.93
N GLU A 203 -0.82 9.65 -15.93
CA GLU A 203 -1.88 10.69 -15.86
C GLU A 203 -3.25 10.07 -15.50
N ALA A 204 -3.55 8.89 -16.06
CA ALA A 204 -4.74 8.11 -15.71
C ALA A 204 -4.78 7.71 -14.21
N THR A 205 -3.63 7.39 -13.62
CA THR A 205 -3.52 7.09 -12.18
C THR A 205 -3.68 8.35 -11.33
N VAL A 206 -3.08 9.48 -11.71
CA VAL A 206 -3.29 10.78 -11.03
C VAL A 206 -4.78 11.16 -11.03
N THR A 207 -5.41 11.15 -12.20
CA THR A 207 -6.86 11.42 -12.34
C THR A 207 -7.71 10.43 -11.54
N ARG A 208 -7.28 9.17 -11.40
CA ARG A 208 -7.98 8.17 -10.57
C ARG A 208 -7.87 8.48 -9.07
N ILE A 209 -6.74 9.02 -8.60
CA ILE A 209 -6.54 9.45 -7.21
C ILE A 209 -7.42 10.67 -6.90
N GLU A 210 -7.37 11.72 -7.72
CA GLU A 210 -8.18 12.95 -7.57
C GLU A 210 -9.69 12.65 -7.58
N SER A 211 -10.14 11.80 -8.50
CA SER A 211 -11.57 11.41 -8.62
C SER A 211 -12.01 10.43 -7.53
N CYS A 212 -11.10 9.60 -6.99
CA CYS A 212 -11.38 8.80 -5.80
C CYS A 212 -11.56 9.68 -4.56
N ALA A 213 -10.61 10.58 -4.28
CA ALA A 213 -10.73 11.58 -3.21
C ALA A 213 -11.96 12.48 -3.43
N SER A 214 -12.33 12.64 -4.70
CA SER A 214 -13.59 13.15 -5.26
C SER A 214 -14.88 12.62 -4.62
N SER A 215 -14.86 11.38 -4.11
CA SER A 215 -16.04 10.51 -4.12
C SER A 215 -16.32 9.72 -2.84
N GLN A 216 -17.48 9.05 -2.84
CA GLN A 216 -17.87 8.05 -1.85
C GLN A 216 -16.94 6.80 -1.84
N GLU A 217 -16.17 6.54 -2.90
CA GLU A 217 -15.15 5.49 -2.94
C GLU A 217 -13.99 5.85 -2.00
N GLY A 218 -13.46 7.07 -2.12
CA GLY A 218 -12.41 7.61 -1.23
C GLY A 218 -12.86 7.67 0.22
N HIS A 219 -14.10 8.09 0.49
CA HIS A 219 -14.63 8.08 1.86
C HIS A 219 -14.69 6.66 2.45
N ARG A 220 -15.12 5.66 1.68
CA ARG A 220 -15.13 4.24 2.11
C ARG A 220 -13.71 3.69 2.29
N LEU A 221 -12.74 4.17 1.52
CA LEU A 221 -11.32 3.85 1.66
C LEU A 221 -10.77 4.37 3.00
N ALA A 222 -10.96 5.66 3.27
CA ALA A 222 -10.61 6.29 4.55
C ALA A 222 -11.29 5.60 5.75
N GLU A 223 -12.59 5.29 5.65
CA GLU A 223 -13.32 4.53 6.66
C GLU A 223 -12.66 3.17 7.00
N ARG A 224 -11.97 2.51 6.05
CA ARG A 224 -11.29 1.23 6.34
C ARG A 224 -10.09 1.43 7.24
N TYR A 225 -9.25 2.44 6.99
CA TYR A 225 -8.10 2.75 7.84
C TYR A 225 -8.52 3.25 9.22
N VAL A 226 -9.58 4.06 9.32
CA VAL A 226 -10.19 4.44 10.62
C VAL A 226 -10.65 3.20 11.40
N LYS A 227 -11.32 2.24 10.75
CA LYS A 227 -11.74 0.98 11.38
C LYS A 227 -10.55 0.08 11.76
N GLN A 228 -9.46 0.10 10.98
CA GLN A 228 -8.22 -0.61 11.30
C GLN A 228 -7.58 -0.03 12.56
N VAL A 229 -7.40 1.30 12.65
CA VAL A 229 -6.93 1.98 13.88
C VAL A 229 -7.80 1.67 15.08
N HIS A 230 -9.13 1.72 14.95
CA HIS A 230 -10.05 1.46 16.06
C HIS A 230 -10.12 -0.02 16.49
N SER A 231 -9.67 -0.95 15.65
CA SER A 231 -9.54 -2.38 16.01
C SER A 231 -8.31 -2.69 16.86
N ILE A 232 -7.25 -1.86 16.77
CA ILE A 232 -6.07 -1.96 17.63
C ILE A 232 -6.43 -1.48 19.04
N THR A 233 -6.60 -2.46 19.92
CA THR A 233 -7.18 -2.27 21.27
C THR A 233 -6.24 -2.69 22.40
N ASN A 234 -5.13 -3.38 22.11
CA ASN A 234 -4.13 -3.78 23.09
C ASN A 234 -2.70 -3.71 22.50
N PRO A 235 -1.91 -2.65 22.81
CA PRO A 235 -2.38 -1.40 23.42
C PRO A 235 -3.36 -0.68 22.49
N ARG A 236 -4.19 0.23 23.03
CA ARG A 236 -4.97 1.14 22.19
C ARG A 236 -4.04 2.23 21.64
N ILE A 237 -4.13 2.52 20.34
CA ILE A 237 -3.46 3.69 19.73
C ILE A 237 -3.98 4.97 20.39
N THR A 238 -3.10 5.75 21.00
CA THR A 238 -3.43 7.00 21.73
C THR A 238 -2.72 8.25 21.21
N TYR A 239 -1.76 8.08 20.31
CA TYR A 239 -0.99 9.15 19.66
C TYR A 239 -0.59 8.75 18.24
N PHE A 240 -0.04 9.69 17.48
CA PHE A 240 0.53 9.46 16.14
C PHE A 240 1.86 10.25 16.00
N PRO A 241 2.86 9.72 15.26
CA PRO A 241 2.87 8.41 14.61
C PRO A 241 2.90 7.27 15.65
N TRP A 242 2.52 6.08 15.23
CA TRP A 242 2.47 4.88 16.05
C TRP A 242 2.93 3.69 15.21
N THR A 243 3.91 2.96 15.72
CA THR A 243 4.53 1.85 14.99
C THR A 243 4.12 0.50 15.56
N MET A 244 3.99 -0.51 14.70
CA MET A 244 3.81 -1.91 15.10
C MET A 244 4.70 -2.83 14.28
N VAL A 245 5.43 -3.72 14.96
CA VAL A 245 6.34 -4.71 14.36
C VAL A 245 5.75 -6.10 14.56
N ASP A 246 5.54 -6.84 13.47
CA ASP A 246 4.88 -8.16 13.45
C ASP A 246 3.56 -8.21 14.28
N ASN A 247 2.77 -7.14 14.21
CA ASN A 247 1.51 -6.90 14.94
C ASN A 247 1.65 -6.61 16.45
N VAL A 248 2.86 -6.27 16.93
CA VAL A 248 3.12 -5.85 18.31
C VAL A 248 3.54 -4.39 18.33
N HIS A 249 2.92 -3.59 19.21
CA HIS A 249 3.48 -2.29 19.61
C HIS A 249 4.31 -2.48 20.88
N ASP A 250 5.54 -1.96 20.87
CA ASP A 250 6.47 -1.95 21.97
C ASP A 250 7.24 -0.63 21.97
N LYS A 251 7.49 -0.03 23.13
CA LYS A 251 8.05 1.32 23.23
C LYS A 251 9.52 1.38 22.87
N ASP A 252 10.30 0.44 23.38
CA ASP A 252 11.72 0.33 23.08
C ASP A 252 11.92 0.07 21.57
N THR A 253 10.97 -0.64 20.94
CA THR A 253 10.94 -0.88 19.49
C THR A 253 10.55 0.36 18.70
N GLU A 254 9.56 1.13 19.17
CA GLU A 254 9.22 2.42 18.58
C GLU A 254 10.39 3.41 18.68
N GLU A 255 11.09 3.49 19.81
CA GLU A 255 12.29 4.32 19.99
C GLU A 255 13.43 3.90 19.06
N ARG A 256 13.68 2.59 18.91
CA ARG A 256 14.63 2.08 17.90
C ARG A 256 14.24 2.48 16.48
N ILE A 257 12.95 2.43 16.14
CA ILE A 257 12.44 2.86 14.83
C ILE A 257 12.51 4.39 14.66
N TRP A 258 12.35 5.19 15.71
CA TRP A 258 12.57 6.65 15.64
C TRP A 258 14.02 7.01 15.30
N ASN A 259 14.98 6.23 15.81
CA ASN A 259 16.40 6.41 15.52
C ASN A 259 16.76 5.91 14.11
N SER A 260 16.54 4.62 13.81
CA SER A 260 16.61 4.09 12.45
C SER A 260 15.76 2.82 12.28
N LEU A 261 14.78 2.89 11.38
CA LEU A 261 13.99 1.74 10.93
C LEU A 261 14.88 0.70 10.23
N PHE A 262 15.92 1.14 9.52
CA PHE A 262 16.86 0.25 8.85
C PHE A 262 17.65 -0.58 9.85
N GLU A 263 18.29 0.07 10.83
CA GLU A 263 19.03 -0.63 11.88
C GLU A 263 18.12 -1.52 12.72
N HIS A 264 16.91 -1.07 13.05
CA HIS A 264 15.96 -1.91 13.77
C HIS A 264 15.61 -3.18 12.98
N VAL A 265 15.24 -3.06 11.70
CA VAL A 265 14.95 -4.24 10.85
C VAL A 265 16.19 -5.12 10.68
N CYS A 266 17.38 -4.55 10.51
CA CYS A 266 18.64 -5.28 10.52
C CYS A 266 18.90 -6.03 11.85
N SER A 267 18.46 -5.51 13.00
CA SER A 267 18.69 -6.17 14.29
C SER A 267 17.89 -7.47 14.44
N ILE A 268 16.67 -7.54 13.89
CA ILE A 268 15.76 -8.69 14.03
C ILE A 268 15.61 -9.57 12.78
N TYR A 269 15.99 -9.09 11.59
CA TYR A 269 15.84 -9.86 10.35
C TYR A 269 16.82 -11.04 10.25
N SER A 270 16.28 -12.24 10.40
CA SER A 270 16.99 -13.53 10.30
C SER A 270 16.89 -14.20 8.92
N GLY A 271 16.35 -13.50 7.92
CA GLY A 271 16.18 -14.02 6.55
C GLY A 271 17.49 -14.06 5.75
N PRO A 272 17.52 -14.77 4.59
CA PRO A 272 18.72 -14.90 3.77
C PRO A 272 18.96 -13.69 2.86
N LEU A 273 17.97 -12.82 2.67
CA LEU A 273 18.06 -11.63 1.80
C LEU A 273 18.37 -10.37 2.62
N ARG A 274 19.32 -10.50 3.57
CA ARG A 274 19.76 -9.40 4.44
C ARG A 274 20.48 -8.35 3.58
N SER A 275 20.24 -7.07 3.84
CA SER A 275 21.01 -6.00 3.19
C SER A 275 22.49 -6.10 3.54
N LEU A 276 23.36 -5.84 2.56
CA LEU A 276 24.80 -5.72 2.76
C LEU A 276 25.18 -4.47 3.58
N HIS A 277 24.25 -3.52 3.75
CA HIS A 277 24.44 -2.32 4.57
C HIS A 277 24.09 -2.54 6.05
N CYS A 278 23.50 -3.69 6.41
CA CYS A 278 23.34 -4.03 7.82
C CYS A 278 24.72 -4.26 8.46
N GLN A 279 25.07 -3.46 9.47
CA GLN A 279 26.27 -3.65 10.29
C GLN A 279 26.38 -5.09 10.83
N ALA A 280 27.60 -5.54 11.12
CA ALA A 280 27.80 -6.80 11.80
C ALA A 280 27.39 -6.64 13.29
N PRO A 281 26.84 -7.68 13.93
CA PRO A 281 26.54 -7.66 15.36
C PRO A 281 27.85 -7.67 16.16
N GLY A 282 28.42 -6.48 16.35
CA GLY A 282 29.72 -6.22 16.96
C GLY A 282 30.25 -4.79 16.75
N ASP A 283 29.79 -4.08 15.71
CA ASP A 283 30.36 -2.77 15.32
C ASP A 283 29.83 -1.57 16.13
N MET A 284 28.74 -1.74 16.91
CA MET A 284 28.20 -0.72 17.83
C MET A 284 29.05 -0.56 19.11
N ASN A 285 30.35 -0.31 18.97
CA ASN A 285 31.26 -0.06 20.10
C ASN A 285 32.51 0.75 19.71
N GLY A 286 32.30 2.03 19.41
CA GLY A 286 33.34 3.00 19.04
C GLY A 286 32.76 4.08 18.12
N THR A 287 32.89 5.38 18.38
CA THR A 287 33.59 6.08 19.49
C THR A 287 32.77 7.27 19.99
N ASP A 288 32.77 7.48 21.30
CA ASP A 288 32.47 8.78 21.90
C ASP A 288 33.68 9.70 21.68
N ASP A 289 33.85 10.23 20.46
CA ASP A 289 34.86 11.24 20.18
C ASP A 289 34.37 12.60 20.72
N GLU A 290 34.83 12.96 21.92
CA GLU A 290 34.64 14.28 22.53
C GLU A 290 35.36 15.38 21.73
N ASP A 291 34.77 15.85 20.63
CA ASP A 291 35.26 17.02 19.88
C ASP A 291 35.02 18.33 20.68
N ASP A 292 35.98 18.55 21.57
CA ASP A 292 36.30 19.69 22.44
C ASP A 292 35.54 21.02 22.20
N TYR A 293 34.83 21.47 23.24
CA TYR A 293 34.11 22.75 23.30
C TYR A 293 35.08 23.93 23.53
N VAL A 294 35.93 24.24 22.55
CA VAL A 294 36.94 25.30 22.64
C VAL A 294 36.28 26.68 22.82
N TYR A 295 36.38 27.21 24.04
CA TYR A 295 35.76 28.48 24.44
C TYR A 295 36.61 29.68 23.99
N GLY A 296 36.22 30.31 22.87
CA GLY A 296 36.90 31.49 22.34
C GLY A 296 36.71 32.73 23.22
N LYS A 297 37.77 33.09 23.97
CA LYS A 297 37.90 34.29 24.82
C LYS A 297 39.35 34.82 24.76
N ASP A 298 39.61 36.11 25.02
CA ASP A 298 38.66 37.24 25.05
C ASP A 298 38.58 37.86 23.62
N ASP A 299 39.03 39.05 23.20
CA ASP A 299 39.58 40.30 23.77
C ASP A 299 39.16 41.46 22.81
N ASP A 300 39.14 42.72 23.26
CA ASP A 300 38.51 43.89 22.59
C ASP A 300 39.38 44.63 21.54
N GLU A 301 38.75 45.46 20.67
CA GLU A 301 39.25 46.81 20.28
C GLU A 301 38.13 47.68 19.64
N ASP A 302 38.30 49.02 19.65
CA ASP A 302 37.23 50.06 19.58
C ASP A 302 36.93 50.67 18.16
N GLU A 303 36.38 51.91 18.14
CA GLU A 303 35.97 52.79 17.02
C GLU A 303 34.63 52.41 16.33
N GLU A 304 33.49 53.09 16.50
CA GLU A 304 33.09 54.51 16.70
C GLU A 304 32.95 55.34 15.40
N GLU A 305 31.85 56.12 15.31
CA GLU A 305 31.39 57.06 14.24
C GLU A 305 31.50 56.68 12.74
N LEU A 306 30.35 56.42 12.09
CA LEU A 306 29.67 57.38 11.17
C LEU A 306 28.32 56.89 10.59
#